data_AF-A0AAV1GQ24-F1
#
_entry.id   AF-A0AAV1GQ24-F1
#
_cell.length_a   1.000
_cell.length_b   1.000
_cell.length_c   1.000
_cell.angle_alpha   90.00
_cell.angle_beta   90.00
_cell.angle_gamma   90.00
#
_symmetry.space_group_name_H-M   'P 1'
#
loop_
_entity.id
_entity.type
_entity.pdbx_description
1 polymer ?
#
loop_
_entity_poly.entity_id
_entity_poly.type
_entity_poly.pdbx_seq_one_letter_code
_entity_poly.pdbx_strand_id
1 'polypeptide(L)'
;MVDSLSRLPAADCLKLCHRVVDDICGREPPCRKDYGATWSLEEWLDLLNSLTGFFRLAVGNNSSDEEVLAGLSGMSSSSHAETVLSVLRGRREEICRALQDRTNSISSATLQDFDWQLKVVLQLK
;
A
#
# COMPACT_ATOMS: atom_id res chain seq x y z
N MET A 1 -0.93 -12.70 -6.48
CA MET A 1 -1.88 -11.98 -5.61
C MET A 1 -3.18 -12.75 -5.42
N VAL A 2 -3.88 -13.02 -6.53
CA VAL A 2 -5.27 -13.48 -6.56
C VAL A 2 -5.43 -14.94 -6.10
N ASP A 3 -4.58 -15.86 -6.57
CA ASP A 3 -4.54 -17.26 -6.12
C ASP A 3 -3.90 -17.47 -4.74
N SER A 4 -3.16 -16.47 -4.25
CA SER A 4 -2.47 -16.57 -2.97
C SER A 4 -3.46 -16.34 -1.82
N LEU A 5 -4.27 -15.28 -1.90
CA LEU A 5 -5.23 -14.90 -0.85
C LEU A 5 -6.30 -15.94 -0.55
N SER A 6 -6.69 -16.75 -1.55
CA SER A 6 -7.63 -17.86 -1.38
C SER A 6 -7.12 -18.99 -0.50
N ARG A 7 -5.81 -19.03 -0.20
CA ARG A 7 -5.21 -19.98 0.76
C ARG A 7 -5.41 -19.58 2.22
N LEU A 8 -5.91 -18.38 2.50
CA LEU A 8 -6.20 -17.91 3.86
C LEU A 8 -7.69 -17.98 4.20
N PRO A 9 -8.04 -18.26 5.47
CA PRO A 9 -9.37 -17.97 5.98
C PRO A 9 -9.71 -16.47 5.83
N ALA A 10 -10.99 -16.16 5.62
CA ALA A 10 -11.43 -14.77 5.44
C ALA A 10 -11.02 -13.83 6.59
N ALA A 11 -11.02 -14.33 7.83
CA ALA A 11 -10.59 -13.57 9.00
C ALA A 11 -9.10 -13.18 8.96
N ASP A 12 -8.24 -14.06 8.47
CA ASP A 12 -6.80 -13.80 8.37
C ASP A 12 -6.47 -12.97 7.13
N CYS A 13 -7.24 -13.12 6.05
CA CYS A 13 -7.20 -12.21 4.90
C CYS A 13 -7.51 -10.76 5.34
N LEU A 14 -8.54 -10.56 6.17
CA LEU A 14 -8.90 -9.24 6.70
C LEU A 14 -7.75 -8.63 7.52
N LYS A 15 -7.19 -9.40 8.46
CA LYS A 15 -6.05 -8.97 9.28
C LYS A 15 -4.83 -8.62 8.43
N LEU A 16 -4.51 -9.46 7.44
CA LEU A 16 -3.39 -9.21 6.53
C LEU A 16 -3.59 -7.91 5.77
N CYS A 17 -4.78 -7.68 5.20
CA CYS A 17 -5.10 -6.45 4.49
C CYS A 17 -4.93 -5.22 5.39
N HIS A 18 -5.42 -5.26 6.64
CA HIS A 18 -5.21 -4.16 7.59
C HIS A 18 -3.72 -3.92 7.88
N ARG A 19 -2.92 -4.96 8.07
CA ARG A 19 -1.48 -4.84 8.32
C ARG A 19 -0.70 -4.32 7.11
N VAL A 20 -1.12 -4.67 5.90
CA VAL A 20 -0.55 -4.08 4.67
C VAL A 20 -0.84 -2.59 4.61
N VAL A 21 -2.07 -2.17 4.95
CA VAL A 21 -2.38 -0.74 5.00
C VAL A 21 -1.62 -0.04 6.12
N ASP A 22 -1.39 -0.70 7.27
CA ASP A 22 -0.52 -0.17 8.31
C ASP A 22 0.90 0.11 7.81
N ASP A 23 1.50 -0.82 7.05
CA ASP A 23 2.80 -0.62 6.39
C ASP A 23 2.78 0.58 5.40
N ILE A 24 1.74 0.69 4.59
CA ILE A 24 1.56 1.85 3.66
C ILE A 24 1.55 3.16 4.44
N CYS A 25 0.87 3.18 5.59
CA CYS A 25 0.78 4.33 6.48
C CYS A 25 2.00 4.51 7.39
N GLY A 26 3.09 3.77 7.18
CA GLY A 26 4.34 3.91 7.93
C GLY A 26 4.33 3.29 9.34
N ARG A 27 3.37 2.40 9.62
CA ARG A 27 3.28 1.61 10.86
C ARG A 27 3.94 0.23 10.65
N GLU A 28 3.82 -0.63 11.65
CA GLU A 28 4.48 -1.94 11.66
C GLU A 28 3.99 -2.86 10.52
N PRO A 29 4.92 -3.41 9.70
CA PRO A 29 4.58 -4.26 8.58
C PRO A 29 4.06 -5.65 9.01
N PRO A 30 3.34 -6.37 8.12
CA PRO A 30 2.93 -7.74 8.37
C PRO A 30 4.12 -8.65 8.72
N CYS A 31 4.08 -9.29 9.89
CA CYS A 31 5.14 -10.22 10.28
C CYS A 31 4.92 -11.59 9.63
N ARG A 32 5.91 -12.09 8.89
CA ARG A 32 5.84 -13.43 8.27
C ARG A 32 5.58 -14.55 9.29
N LYS A 33 6.04 -14.40 10.54
CA LYS A 33 5.84 -15.41 11.59
C LYS A 33 4.35 -15.70 11.84
N ASP A 34 3.49 -14.71 11.63
CA ASP A 34 2.03 -14.85 11.82
C ASP A 34 1.37 -15.66 10.69
N TYR A 35 2.07 -15.88 9.56
CA TYR A 35 1.58 -16.56 8.36
C TYR A 35 2.50 -17.71 7.90
N GLY A 36 3.45 -18.10 8.75
CA GLY A 36 4.71 -18.78 8.38
C GLY A 36 4.63 -20.19 7.78
N ALA A 37 3.44 -20.75 7.58
CA ALA A 37 3.24 -22.08 6.98
C ALA A 37 2.52 -22.05 5.62
N THR A 38 1.93 -20.92 5.22
CA THR A 38 1.03 -20.87 4.05
C THR A 38 1.76 -20.63 2.74
N TRP A 39 2.90 -19.92 2.79
CA TRP A 39 3.64 -19.49 1.62
C TRP A 39 5.15 -19.59 1.80
N SER A 40 5.84 -19.80 0.68
CA SER A 40 7.29 -19.58 0.60
C SER A 40 7.63 -18.11 0.88
N LEU A 41 8.91 -17.79 1.12
CA LEU A 41 9.33 -16.40 1.31
C LEU A 41 9.03 -15.54 0.08
N GLU A 42 9.27 -16.10 -1.11
CA GLU A 42 9.06 -15.43 -2.39
C GLU A 42 7.57 -15.16 -2.63
N GLU A 43 6.72 -16.18 -2.47
CA GLU A 43 5.26 -16.03 -2.58
C GLU A 43 4.70 -15.00 -1.59
N TRP A 44 5.25 -14.95 -0.38
CA TRP A 44 4.88 -13.97 0.64
C TRP A 44 5.26 -12.54 0.23
N LEU A 45 6.49 -12.32 -0.24
CA LEU A 45 6.95 -11.00 -0.68
C LEU A 45 6.15 -10.52 -1.90
N ASP A 46 5.90 -11.40 -2.86
CA ASP A 46 5.10 -11.08 -4.04
C ASP A 46 3.66 -10.73 -3.69
N LEU A 47 3.06 -11.45 -2.73
CA LEU A 47 1.73 -11.13 -2.22
C LEU A 47 1.69 -9.75 -1.56
N LEU A 48 2.64 -9.46 -0.67
CA LEU A 48 2.73 -8.16 0.01
C LEU A 48 2.95 -7.01 -0.98
N ASN A 49 3.86 -7.19 -1.95
CA ASN A 49 4.14 -6.20 -2.98
C ASN A 49 2.91 -5.94 -3.85
N SER A 50 2.21 -7.01 -4.26
CA SER A 50 1.00 -6.90 -5.07
C SER A 50 -0.12 -6.18 -4.33
N LEU A 51 -0.40 -6.56 -3.07
CA LEU A 51 -1.42 -5.90 -2.25
C LEU A 51 -1.09 -4.44 -2.00
N THR A 52 0.17 -4.15 -1.67
CA THR A 52 0.64 -2.78 -1.46
C THR A 52 0.47 -1.94 -2.71
N GLY A 53 0.89 -2.46 -3.87
CA GLY A 53 0.71 -1.81 -5.16
C GLY A 53 -0.75 -1.56 -5.47
N PHE A 54 -1.62 -2.56 -5.24
CA PHE A 54 -3.05 -2.47 -5.46
C PHE A 54 -3.71 -1.37 -4.62
N PHE A 55 -3.49 -1.34 -3.30
CA PHE A 55 -4.05 -0.30 -2.42
C PHE A 55 -3.58 1.09 -2.83
N ARG A 56 -2.29 1.25 -3.15
CA ARG A 56 -1.74 2.55 -3.60
C ARG A 56 -2.35 2.99 -4.92
N LEU A 57 -2.48 2.09 -5.89
CA LEU A 57 -3.04 2.39 -7.21
C LEU A 57 -4.53 2.76 -7.10
N ALA A 58 -5.31 1.98 -6.36
CA ALA A 58 -6.75 2.21 -6.20
C ALA A 58 -7.05 3.57 -5.54
N VAL A 59 -6.29 3.93 -4.49
CA VAL A 59 -6.45 5.24 -3.84
C VAL A 59 -5.88 6.37 -4.70
N GLY A 60 -4.71 6.18 -5.31
CA GLY A 60 -4.05 7.17 -6.15
C GLY A 60 -4.84 7.54 -7.40
N ASN A 61 -5.51 6.56 -8.02
CA ASN A 61 -6.37 6.78 -9.18
C ASN A 61 -7.79 7.21 -8.81
N ASN A 62 -8.10 7.33 -7.52
CA ASN A 62 -9.45 7.60 -7.03
C ASN A 62 -10.50 6.59 -7.58
N SER A 63 -10.12 5.32 -7.70
CA SER A 63 -10.96 4.28 -8.32
C SER A 63 -12.30 4.09 -7.58
N SER A 64 -13.34 3.74 -8.34
CA SER A 64 -14.66 3.38 -7.82
C SER A 64 -14.69 1.93 -7.29
N ASP A 65 -15.71 1.58 -6.49
CA ASP A 65 -15.86 0.23 -5.95
C ASP A 65 -15.98 -0.82 -7.08
N GLU A 66 -16.64 -0.47 -8.19
CA GLU A 66 -16.78 -1.33 -9.36
C GLU A 66 -15.45 -1.58 -10.07
N GLU A 67 -14.62 -0.55 -10.22
CA GLU A 67 -13.28 -0.68 -10.82
C GLU A 67 -12.35 -1.53 -9.94
N VAL A 68 -12.44 -1.35 -8.62
CA VAL A 68 -11.69 -2.13 -7.64
C VAL A 68 -12.12 -3.60 -7.72
N LEU A 69 -13.42 -3.89 -7.73
CA LEU A 69 -13.94 -5.26 -7.88
C LEU A 69 -13.58 -5.87 -9.23
N ALA A 70 -13.59 -5.10 -10.32
CA ALA A 70 -13.15 -5.57 -11.63
C ALA A 70 -11.66 -5.95 -11.62
N GLY A 71 -10.81 -5.17 -10.94
CA GLY A 71 -9.40 -5.51 -10.71
C GLY A 71 -9.18 -6.75 -9.85
N LEU A 72 -10.18 -7.12 -9.03
CA LEU A 72 -10.19 -8.32 -8.19
C LEU A 72 -10.96 -9.50 -8.83
N SER A 73 -11.52 -9.33 -10.03
CA SER A 73 -12.38 -10.34 -10.69
C SER A 73 -11.71 -11.68 -10.98
N GLY A 74 -10.37 -11.72 -11.00
CA GLY A 74 -9.62 -12.98 -11.07
C GLY A 74 -9.73 -13.82 -9.79
N MET A 75 -10.21 -13.28 -8.66
CA MET A 75 -10.22 -13.96 -7.36
C MET A 75 -11.22 -15.11 -7.36
N SER A 76 -10.74 -16.29 -7.03
CA SER A 76 -11.53 -17.52 -7.00
C SER A 76 -12.67 -17.46 -5.97
N SER A 77 -12.56 -16.59 -4.96
CA SER A 77 -13.54 -16.44 -3.88
C SER A 77 -13.99 -14.99 -3.69
N SER A 78 -15.26 -14.74 -4.03
CA SER A 78 -15.94 -13.45 -3.88
C SER A 78 -15.81 -12.86 -2.45
N SER A 79 -15.77 -13.69 -1.42
CA SER A 79 -15.59 -13.24 -0.03
C SER A 79 -14.26 -12.51 0.23
N HIS A 80 -13.16 -12.91 -0.42
CA HIS A 80 -11.88 -12.20 -0.24
C HIS A 80 -11.84 -10.88 -1.00
N ALA A 81 -12.46 -10.82 -2.18
CA ALA A 81 -12.59 -9.58 -2.94
C ALA A 81 -13.35 -8.51 -2.12
N GLU A 82 -14.48 -8.90 -1.51
CA GLU A 82 -15.24 -8.05 -0.60
C GLU A 82 -14.45 -7.62 0.63
N THR A 83 -13.62 -8.51 1.17
CA THR A 83 -12.74 -8.20 2.31
C THR A 83 -11.73 -7.11 1.94
N VAL A 84 -11.06 -7.24 0.79
CA VAL A 84 -10.11 -6.24 0.28
C VAL A 84 -10.80 -4.90 0.04
N LEU A 85 -11.96 -4.92 -0.61
CA LEU A 85 -12.77 -3.73 -0.87
C LEU A 85 -13.19 -3.04 0.44
N SER A 86 -13.67 -3.79 1.42
CA SER A 86 -14.08 -3.25 2.72
C SER A 86 -12.93 -2.55 3.44
N VAL A 87 -11.72 -3.12 3.41
CA VAL A 87 -10.53 -2.50 4.01
C VAL A 87 -10.13 -1.24 3.25
N LEU A 88 -10.12 -1.29 1.92
CA LEU A 88 -9.81 -0.13 1.07
C LEU A 88 -10.76 1.02 1.37
N ARG A 89 -12.07 0.76 1.42
CA ARG A 89 -13.10 1.76 1.70
C ARG A 89 -12.94 2.36 3.09
N GLY A 90 -12.74 1.53 4.10
CA GLY A 90 -12.61 1.97 5.49
C GLY A 90 -11.33 2.77 5.78
N ARG A 91 -10.26 2.54 5.02
CA ARG A 91 -8.93 3.15 5.27
C ARG A 91 -8.44 4.07 4.15
N ARG A 92 -9.32 4.44 3.21
CA ARG A 92 -8.98 5.25 2.03
C ARG A 92 -8.31 6.57 2.39
N GLU A 93 -8.86 7.27 3.37
CA GLU A 93 -8.34 8.57 3.81
C GLU A 93 -6.97 8.47 4.49
N GLU A 94 -6.72 7.40 5.24
CA GLU A 94 -5.41 7.14 5.85
C GLU A 94 -4.35 6.89 4.77
N ILE A 95 -4.67 6.06 3.77
CA ILE A 95 -3.77 5.77 2.64
C ILE A 95 -3.51 7.05 1.85
N CYS A 96 -4.56 7.83 1.55
CA CYS A 96 -4.44 9.07 0.79
C CYS A 96 -3.51 10.07 1.50
N ARG A 97 -3.68 10.26 2.81
CA ARG A 97 -2.79 11.10 3.62
C ARG A 97 -1.35 10.59 3.61
N ALA A 98 -1.13 9.29 3.83
CA ALA A 98 0.21 8.71 3.83
C ALA A 98 0.93 8.87 2.48
N LEU A 99 0.20 8.75 1.36
CA LEU A 99 0.73 8.98 0.02
C LEU A 99 1.09 10.46 -0.20
N GLN A 100 0.23 11.39 0.22
CA GLN A 100 0.49 12.83 0.14
C GLN A 100 1.69 13.23 1.01
N ASP A 101 1.76 12.76 2.26
CA ASP A 101 2.85 13.06 3.18
C ASP A 101 4.21 12.58 2.63
N ARG A 102 4.24 11.43 1.96
CA ARG A 102 5.45 10.97 1.25
C ARG A 102 5.84 11.91 0.12
N THR A 103 4.91 12.31 -0.74
CA THR A 103 5.18 13.27 -1.82
C THR A 103 5.65 14.61 -1.27
N ASN A 104 4.99 15.13 -0.22
CA ASN A 104 5.34 16.40 0.42
C ASN A 104 6.70 16.33 1.11
N SER A 105 7.03 15.21 1.75
CA SER A 105 8.35 15.01 2.36
C SER A 105 9.46 15.00 1.32
N ILE A 106 9.22 14.39 0.14
CA ILE A 106 10.15 14.44 -0.99
C ILE A 106 10.32 15.87 -1.48
N SER A 107 9.23 16.61 -1.71
CA SER A 107 9.29 18.02 -2.12
C SER A 107 10.04 18.89 -1.11
N SER A 108 9.83 18.67 0.19
CA SER A 108 10.53 19.41 1.25
C SER A 108 12.03 19.10 1.28
N ALA A 109 12.43 17.84 1.15
CA ALA A 109 13.84 17.45 1.11
C ALA A 109 14.55 18.04 -0.12
N THR A 110 13.90 17.98 -1.28
CA THR A 110 14.45 18.56 -2.52
C THR A 110 14.55 20.08 -2.45
N LEU A 111 13.56 20.79 -1.89
CA LEU A 111 13.63 22.25 -1.72
C LEU A 111 14.77 22.67 -0.77
N GLN A 112 14.97 21.96 0.34
CA GLN A 112 16.13 22.21 1.22
C GLN A 112 17.46 21.92 0.51
N ASP A 113 17.50 20.91 -0.36
CA ASP A 113 18.66 20.61 -1.19
C ASP A 113 18.97 21.71 -2.23
N PHE A 114 17.96 22.47 -2.67
CA PHE A 114 18.16 23.63 -3.53
C PHE A 114 18.71 24.84 -2.76
N ASP A 115 18.32 25.02 -1.48
CA ASP A 115 18.71 26.20 -0.69
C ASP A 115 20.20 26.22 -0.28
N TRP A 116 20.88 25.07 -0.20
CA TRP A 116 22.34 25.05 0.07
C TRP A 116 23.19 25.30 -1.17
N GLN A 117 22.68 24.98 -2.37
CA GLN A 117 23.37 25.25 -3.64
C GLN A 117 23.30 26.72 -4.07
N LEU A 118 22.34 27.51 -3.54
CA LEU A 118 22.13 28.90 -3.97
C LEU A 118 22.86 29.98 -3.14
N LYS A 119 23.72 29.60 -2.19
CA LYS A 119 24.35 30.55 -1.26
C LYS A 119 25.77 31.02 -1.61
N VAL A 120 26.27 30.75 -2.81
CA VAL A 120 27.61 31.15 -3.30
C VAL A 120 27.45 31.45 -4.81
N VAL A 121 27.53 32.65 -5.37
CA VAL A 121 28.51 33.75 -5.26
C VAL A 121 27.81 35.08 -5.59
N LEU A 122 27.68 35.99 -4.62
CA LEU A 122 27.61 37.43 -4.87
C LEU A 122 28.46 38.15 -3.81
N GLN A 123 29.78 38.06 -3.97
CA GLN A 123 30.73 39.05 -3.48
C GLN A 123 31.47 39.52 -4.74
N LEU A 124 30.93 40.54 -5.41
CA LEU A 124 31.35 41.94 -5.30
C LEU A 124 32.79 42.18 -5.79
N LYS A 125 32.86 42.78 -6.99
CA LYS A 125 33.85 43.73 -7.55
C LYS A 125 35.33 43.59 -7.23
#